data_AF-B7ST65-F1
#
_entry.id   AF-B7ST65-F1
#
_cell.length_a   1.000
_cell.length_b   1.000
_cell.length_c   1.000
_cell.angle_alpha   90.00
_cell.angle_beta   90.00
_cell.angle_gamma   90.00
#
_symmetry.space_group_name_H-M   'P 1'
#
loop_
_entity.id
_entity.type
_entity.pdbx_description
1 polymer ?
#
loop_
_entity_poly.entity_id
_entity_poly.type
_entity_poly.pdbx_seq_one_letter_code
_entity_poly.pdbx_strand_id
1 'polypeptide(L)'
;AVLVLLPLEIATGYLVKLTGLIVTSFNIQSGNAPALLNVITDPLTHSIIELDESVISGIATGDPEAKNKSLIKVWCQTASNTTLQNVTATNCSDYYCWELKNVSEIINIKKCGHIFVNTSLSDMAVGLILLACSLLLLCTCLILIVKLLNSMLKGQVAVVIKKIMNTDFPFPFGWLTGYIAILVGAG
;
A
#
# COMPACT_ATOMS: atom_id res chain seq x y z
N ALA A 1 -24.68 11.98 -0.86
CA ALA A 1 -23.56 12.19 -1.80
C ALA A 1 -24.08 12.24 -3.23
N VAL A 2 -24.68 11.14 -3.70
CA VAL A 2 -25.25 10.97 -5.05
C VAL A 2 -26.13 12.14 -5.47
N LEU A 3 -27.09 12.58 -4.64
CA LEU A 3 -28.02 13.66 -5.00
C LEU A 3 -27.38 15.06 -5.24
N VAL A 4 -26.17 15.31 -4.74
CA VAL A 4 -25.43 16.58 -4.95
C VAL A 4 -24.33 16.41 -5.99
N LEU A 5 -23.69 15.24 -6.00
CA LEU A 5 -22.64 14.92 -6.95
C LEU A 5 -23.19 14.67 -8.36
N LEU A 6 -24.42 14.14 -8.53
CA LEU A 6 -24.99 13.91 -9.87
C LEU A 6 -25.30 15.21 -10.62
N PRO A 7 -26.03 16.19 -10.04
CA PRO A 7 -26.26 17.47 -10.71
C PRO A 7 -24.95 18.22 -10.96
N LEU A 8 -24.01 18.15 -10.02
CA LEU A 8 -22.68 18.73 -10.17
C LEU A 8 -21.88 18.03 -11.28
N GLU A 9 -21.99 16.71 -11.41
CA GLU A 9 -21.34 15.94 -12.47
C GLU A 9 -21.91 16.25 -13.84
N ILE A 10 -23.23 16.35 -13.96
CA ILE A 10 -23.87 16.74 -15.23
C ILE A 10 -23.43 18.17 -15.62
N ALA A 11 -23.28 19.06 -14.64
CA ALA A 11 -22.84 20.43 -14.89
C ALA A 11 -21.34 20.57 -15.18
N THR A 12 -20.47 19.72 -14.62
CA THR A 12 -19.01 19.93 -14.64
C THR A 12 -18.18 18.80 -15.26
N GLY A 13 -18.71 17.57 -15.29
CA GLY A 13 -18.00 16.35 -15.68
C GLY A 13 -16.76 16.08 -14.82
N TYR A 14 -16.75 16.55 -13.57
CA TYR A 14 -15.57 16.60 -12.71
C TYR A 14 -15.09 15.20 -12.32
N LEU A 15 -16.00 14.31 -11.90
CA LEU A 15 -15.68 12.93 -11.54
C LEU A 15 -15.18 12.16 -12.75
N VAL A 16 -15.74 12.35 -13.95
CA VAL A 16 -15.24 11.72 -15.19
C VAL A 16 -13.82 12.21 -15.52
N LYS A 17 -13.55 13.51 -15.42
CA LYS A 17 -12.21 14.06 -15.67
C LYS A 17 -11.20 13.58 -14.64
N LEU A 18 -11.56 13.61 -13.35
CA LEU A 18 -10.70 13.10 -12.29
C LEU A 18 -10.42 11.61 -12.46
N THR A 19 -11.45 10.81 -12.74
CA THR A 19 -11.31 9.37 -12.95
C THR A 19 -10.44 9.10 -14.18
N GLY A 20 -10.61 9.86 -15.27
CA GLY A 20 -9.76 9.78 -16.45
C GLY A 20 -8.30 10.13 -16.15
N LEU A 21 -8.05 11.20 -15.38
CA LEU A 21 -6.70 11.58 -14.94
C LEU A 21 -6.06 10.50 -14.06
N ILE A 22 -6.81 9.93 -13.12
CA ILE A 22 -6.36 8.82 -12.26
C ILE A 22 -5.98 7.63 -13.15
N VAL A 23 -6.89 7.13 -13.98
CA VAL A 23 -6.64 5.96 -14.84
C VAL A 23 -5.44 6.19 -15.78
N THR A 24 -5.30 7.39 -16.34
CA THR A 24 -4.17 7.73 -17.22
C THR A 24 -2.86 7.83 -16.45
N SER A 25 -2.87 8.40 -15.24
CA SER A 25 -1.67 8.49 -14.39
C SER A 25 -1.18 7.13 -13.90
N PHE A 26 -2.08 6.16 -13.72
CA PHE A 26 -1.75 4.82 -13.28
C PHE A 26 -1.53 3.81 -14.43
N ASN A 27 -1.53 4.27 -15.70
CA ASN A 27 -1.26 3.46 -16.90
C ASN A 27 -1.95 2.08 -16.90
N ILE A 28 -3.26 2.07 -16.60
CA ILE A 28 -4.03 0.82 -16.43
C ILE A 28 -4.14 0.11 -17.78
N GLN A 29 -3.29 -0.90 -18.02
CA GLN A 29 -3.44 -1.79 -19.16
C GLN A 29 -4.60 -2.76 -18.92
N SER A 30 -5.62 -2.67 -19.77
CA SER A 30 -6.76 -3.60 -19.76
C SER A 30 -6.27 -4.98 -20.20
N GLY A 31 -6.08 -5.92 -19.27
CA GLY A 31 -5.73 -7.32 -19.58
C GLY A 31 -4.86 -8.03 -18.54
N ASN A 32 -3.99 -7.31 -17.83
CA ASN A 32 -3.30 -7.78 -16.63
C ASN A 32 -3.57 -6.74 -15.55
N ALA A 33 -4.26 -7.11 -14.47
CA ALA A 33 -4.48 -6.19 -13.36
C ALA A 33 -3.10 -5.75 -12.83
N PRO A 34 -2.65 -4.51 -13.11
CA PRO A 34 -1.49 -4.00 -12.42
C PRO A 34 -1.91 -3.94 -10.97
N ALA A 35 -1.05 -4.36 -10.04
CA ALA A 35 -1.33 -4.14 -8.63
C ALA A 35 -1.22 -2.63 -8.37
N LEU A 36 -2.29 -1.88 -8.68
CA LEU A 36 -2.38 -0.42 -8.51
C LEU A 36 -2.07 -0.02 -7.07
N LEU A 37 -2.47 -0.91 -6.16
CA LEU A 37 -2.17 -0.83 -4.74
C LEU A 37 -0.65 -0.87 -4.53
N ASN A 38 0.08 -1.82 -5.13
CA ASN A 38 1.53 -1.96 -4.99
C ASN A 38 2.29 -0.69 -5.38
N VAL A 39 1.90 0.01 -6.45
CA VAL A 39 2.54 1.28 -6.84
C VAL A 39 2.51 2.33 -5.71
N ILE A 40 1.47 2.30 -4.88
CA ILE A 40 1.30 3.21 -3.74
C ILE A 40 1.84 2.58 -2.45
N THR A 41 1.60 1.30 -2.23
CA THR A 41 1.93 0.61 -0.98
C THR A 41 3.40 0.24 -0.90
N ASP A 42 4.07 -0.04 -2.02
CA ASP A 42 5.48 -0.42 -2.04
C ASP A 42 6.38 0.71 -1.53
N PRO A 43 6.33 1.96 -2.04
CA PRO A 43 7.17 3.03 -1.50
C PRO A 43 6.87 3.33 -0.02
N LEU A 44 5.60 3.17 0.40
CA LEU A 44 5.23 3.32 1.80
C LEU A 44 5.80 2.18 2.66
N THR A 45 5.72 0.94 2.17
CA THR A 45 6.23 -0.25 2.86
C THR A 45 7.74 -0.16 3.01
N HIS A 46 8.46 0.11 1.92
CA HIS A 46 9.92 0.27 1.92
C HIS A 46 10.39 1.43 2.79
N SER A 47 9.56 2.47 2.98
CA SER A 47 9.87 3.55 3.93
C SER A 47 9.73 3.12 5.38
N ILE A 48 8.85 2.16 5.68
CA ILE A 48 8.58 1.69 7.05
C ILE A 48 9.52 0.53 7.41
N ILE A 49 9.55 -0.52 6.57
CA ILE A 49 10.31 -1.75 6.78
C ILE A 49 10.71 -2.38 5.45
N GLU A 50 11.94 -2.89 5.37
CA GLU A 50 12.42 -3.70 4.26
C GLU A 50 12.61 -5.14 4.76
N LEU A 51 12.09 -6.12 4.01
CA LEU A 51 12.22 -7.54 4.35
C LEU A 51 13.25 -8.22 3.43
N ASP A 52 13.96 -9.22 3.96
CA ASP A 52 14.89 -10.01 3.16
C ASP A 52 14.15 -11.15 2.45
N GLU A 53 13.91 -10.97 1.15
CA GLU A 53 13.25 -11.95 0.29
C GLU A 53 13.96 -13.30 0.28
N SER A 54 15.29 -13.32 0.40
CA SER A 54 16.07 -14.56 0.39
C SER A 54 15.82 -15.38 1.66
N VAL A 55 15.68 -14.71 2.81
CA VAL A 55 15.36 -15.35 4.08
C VAL A 55 13.91 -15.84 4.08
N ILE A 56 12.97 -15.05 3.58
CA ILE A 56 11.56 -15.46 3.46
C ILE A 56 11.43 -16.69 2.56
N SER A 57 12.08 -16.68 1.39
CA SER A 57 12.08 -17.82 0.47
C SER A 57 12.74 -19.04 1.11
N GLY A 58 13.87 -18.86 1.80
CA GLY A 58 14.57 -19.94 2.51
C GLY A 58 13.69 -20.61 3.58
N ILE A 59 12.96 -19.81 4.37
CA ILE A 59 12.01 -20.32 5.36
C ILE A 59 10.85 -21.06 4.69
N ALA A 60 10.31 -20.54 3.58
CA ALA A 60 9.24 -21.19 2.82
C ALA A 60 9.67 -22.54 2.23
N THR A 61 10.95 -22.67 1.84
CA THR A 61 11.53 -23.93 1.36
C THR A 61 12.00 -24.88 2.47
N GLY A 62 11.97 -24.44 3.74
CA GLY A 62 12.36 -25.27 4.89
C GLY A 62 13.86 -25.31 5.19
N ASP A 63 14.64 -24.36 4.70
CA ASP A 63 16.09 -24.26 4.94
C ASP A 63 16.38 -23.95 6.43
N PRO A 64 17.13 -24.81 7.14
CA PRO A 64 17.50 -24.58 8.55
C PRO A 64 18.38 -23.33 8.75
N GLU A 65 19.15 -22.92 7.74
CA GLU A 65 20.02 -21.74 7.85
C GLU A 65 19.23 -20.43 7.83
N ALA A 66 18.09 -20.41 7.14
CA ALA A 66 17.22 -19.24 7.04
C ALA A 66 16.50 -18.92 8.37
N LYS A 67 16.24 -19.93 9.22
CA LYS A 67 15.55 -19.75 10.51
C LYS A 67 16.34 -18.94 11.54
N ASN A 68 17.66 -18.90 11.41
CA ASN A 68 18.55 -18.19 12.33
C ASN A 68 18.92 -16.78 11.85
N LYS A 69 18.44 -16.37 10.67
CA LYS A 69 18.68 -15.04 10.09
C LYS A 69 17.53 -14.09 10.43
N SER A 70 17.84 -12.79 10.51
CA SER A 70 16.81 -11.77 10.67
C SER A 70 16.00 -11.60 9.38
N LEU A 71 14.69 -11.40 9.52
CA LEU A 71 13.77 -11.09 8.43
C LEU A 71 13.91 -9.65 7.93
N ILE A 72 14.42 -8.76 8.78
CA ILE A 72 14.51 -7.33 8.49
C ILE A 72 15.83 -7.05 7.77
N LYS A 73 15.74 -6.49 6.57
CA LYS A 73 16.90 -6.21 5.73
C LYS A 73 17.55 -4.89 6.14
N VAL A 74 18.64 -4.99 6.90
CA VAL A 74 19.41 -3.80 7.34
C VAL A 74 20.26 -3.22 6.22
N TRP A 75 20.77 -4.05 5.31
CA TRP A 75 21.70 -3.68 4.25
C TRP A 75 21.07 -3.82 2.86
N CYS A 76 21.02 -2.71 2.11
CA CYS A 76 20.41 -2.67 0.78
C CYS A 76 21.44 -2.75 -0.34
N GLN A 77 22.69 -2.36 -0.06
CA GLN A 77 23.80 -2.54 -0.99
C GLN A 77 24.87 -3.39 -0.33
N THR A 78 25.07 -4.57 -0.91
CA THR A 78 26.14 -5.51 -0.56
C THR A 78 26.93 -5.83 -1.82
N ALA A 79 28.26 -5.97 -1.70
CA ALA A 79 29.10 -6.46 -2.78
C ALA A 79 29.70 -7.80 -2.37
N SER A 80 29.58 -8.81 -3.23
CA SER A 80 30.29 -10.08 -3.08
C SER A 80 31.67 -9.95 -3.71
N ASN A 81 32.71 -9.92 -2.88
CA ASN A 81 34.08 -10.04 -3.38
C ASN A 81 34.47 -11.52 -3.39
N THR A 82 34.67 -12.08 -4.58
CA THR A 82 35.11 -13.47 -4.75
C THR A 82 36.63 -13.47 -4.86
N THR A 83 37.29 -14.01 -3.83
CA THR A 83 38.74 -14.17 -3.82
C THR A 83 39.09 -15.66 -3.90
N LEU A 84 40.10 -15.97 -4.72
CA LEU A 84 40.71 -17.30 -4.75
C LEU A 84 41.54 -17.45 -3.48
N GLN A 85 41.01 -18.22 -2.53
CA GLN A 85 41.73 -18.51 -1.30
C GLN A 85 42.14 -19.97 -1.29
N ASN A 86 43.28 -20.22 -0.64
CA ASN A 86 43.79 -21.56 -0.46
C ASN A 86 43.11 -22.17 0.77
N VAL A 87 42.20 -23.12 0.57
CA VAL A 87 41.38 -23.70 1.65
C VAL A 87 41.84 -25.11 1.95
N THR A 88 42.03 -25.42 3.22
CA THR A 88 42.48 -26.75 3.67
C THR A 88 41.38 -27.79 3.44
N ALA A 89 41.71 -28.91 2.77
CA ALA A 89 40.75 -29.98 2.53
C ALA A 89 40.57 -30.84 3.79
N THR A 90 39.34 -31.25 4.10
CA THR A 90 38.99 -31.97 5.34
C THR A 90 39.34 -33.45 5.33
N ASN A 91 39.82 -34.01 4.21
CA ASN A 91 40.15 -35.42 4.07
C ASN A 91 41.38 -35.59 3.16
N CYS A 92 42.58 -35.43 3.70
CA CYS A 92 43.83 -35.63 2.97
C CYS A 92 44.59 -36.86 3.49
N SER A 93 44.97 -37.76 2.58
CA SER A 93 45.86 -38.88 2.86
C SER A 93 47.29 -38.69 2.32
N ASP A 94 47.58 -37.58 1.62
CA ASP A 94 48.89 -37.30 1.02
C ASP A 94 49.32 -35.83 1.19
N TYR A 95 50.62 -35.60 1.01
CA TYR A 95 51.47 -34.48 1.48
C TYR A 95 51.05 -33.03 1.10
N TYR A 96 49.98 -32.81 0.32
CA TYR A 96 49.47 -31.49 -0.04
C TYR A 96 47.97 -31.41 0.27
N CYS A 97 47.61 -30.62 1.27
CA CYS A 97 46.28 -30.66 1.88
C CYS A 97 45.49 -29.35 1.68
N TRP A 98 45.58 -28.79 0.48
CA TRP A 98 45.01 -27.49 0.17
C TRP A 98 44.40 -27.46 -1.25
N GLU A 99 43.22 -26.86 -1.39
CA GLU A 99 42.50 -26.70 -2.64
C GLU A 99 42.17 -25.22 -2.86
N LEU A 100 42.37 -24.74 -4.08
CA LEU A 100 41.92 -23.41 -4.49
C LEU A 100 40.39 -23.40 -4.57
N LYS A 101 39.75 -22.65 -3.67
CA LYS A 101 38.30 -22.45 -3.68
C LYS A 101 37.97 -20.97 -3.77
N ASN A 102 36.90 -20.67 -4.53
CA ASN A 102 36.34 -19.34 -4.63
C ASN A 102 35.58 -19.03 -3.33
N VAL A 103 36.18 -18.22 -2.47
CA VAL A 103 35.52 -17.75 -1.24
C VAL A 103 34.83 -16.41 -1.55
N SER A 104 33.52 -16.36 -1.30
CA SER A 104 32.70 -15.17 -1.51
C SER A 104 32.53 -14.44 -0.18
N GLU A 105 33.12 -13.26 -0.02
CA GLU A 105 32.91 -12.41 1.14
C GLU A 105 31.89 -11.31 0.83
N ILE A 106 30.92 -11.11 1.72
CA ILE A 106 29.86 -10.12 1.57
C ILE A 106 30.29 -8.82 2.27
N ILE A 107 30.52 -7.78 1.47
CA ILE A 107 30.88 -6.43 1.94
C ILE A 107 29.61 -5.60 2.03
N ASN A 108 29.32 -5.10 3.23
CA ASN A 108 28.18 -4.23 3.49
C ASN A 108 28.51 -2.78 3.12
N ILE A 109 27.86 -2.23 2.08
CA ILE A 109 28.16 -0.89 1.55
C ILE A 109 27.21 0.15 2.13
N LYS A 110 25.90 -0.09 2.03
CA LYS A 110 24.87 0.91 2.37
C LYS A 110 23.70 0.28 3.11
N LYS A 111 23.35 0.88 4.26
CA LYS A 111 22.14 0.56 5.02
C LYS A 111 20.87 0.97 4.26
N CYS A 112 19.77 0.26 4.49
CA CYS A 112 18.48 0.58 3.92
C CYS A 112 17.87 1.87 4.50
N GLY A 113 16.90 2.46 3.79
CA GLY A 113 16.29 3.76 4.13
C GLY A 113 14.98 3.67 4.93
N HIS A 114 14.78 2.64 5.74
CA HIS A 114 13.53 2.42 6.46
C HIS A 114 13.63 2.78 7.95
N ILE A 115 12.49 3.05 8.61
CA ILE A 115 12.42 3.53 10.00
C ILE A 115 13.15 2.59 10.98
N PHE A 116 13.02 1.27 10.77
CA PHE A 116 13.61 0.25 11.63
C PHE A 116 15.07 -0.12 11.30
N VAL A 117 15.79 0.63 10.45
CA VAL A 117 17.15 0.21 10.03
C VAL A 117 18.19 0.27 11.15
N ASN A 118 18.01 1.17 12.11
CA ASN A 118 18.96 1.37 13.22
C ASN A 118 18.40 0.91 14.56
N THR A 119 17.35 0.08 14.53
CA THR A 119 16.77 -0.50 15.74
C THR A 119 17.51 -1.78 16.13
N SER A 120 17.79 -1.97 17.41
CA SER A 120 18.33 -3.23 17.95
C SER A 120 17.23 -4.15 18.48
N LEU A 121 15.99 -3.93 18.06
CA LEU A 121 14.83 -4.71 18.50
C LEU A 121 14.77 -6.06 17.75
N SER A 122 14.24 -7.08 18.41
CA SER A 122 13.93 -8.36 17.78
C SER A 122 12.84 -8.19 16.71
N ASP A 123 12.95 -8.94 15.60
CA ASP A 123 11.99 -8.94 14.50
C ASP A 123 10.53 -9.10 14.98
N MET A 124 10.32 -9.90 16.02
CA MET A 124 8.99 -10.11 16.63
C MET A 124 8.44 -8.82 17.27
N ALA A 125 9.30 -8.05 17.96
CA ALA A 125 8.89 -6.80 18.59
C ALA A 125 8.53 -5.74 17.54
N VAL A 126 9.29 -5.65 16.46
CA VAL A 126 8.98 -4.77 15.32
C VAL A 126 7.64 -5.18 14.70
N GLY A 127 7.42 -6.48 14.49
CA GLY A 127 6.14 -7.01 14.01
C GLY A 127 4.94 -6.63 14.89
N LEU A 128 5.08 -6.71 16.22
CA LEU A 128 4.03 -6.30 17.16
C LEU A 128 3.74 -4.80 17.12
N ILE A 129 4.77 -3.96 16.99
CA ILE A 129 4.61 -2.50 16.85
C ILE A 129 3.84 -2.20 15.56
N LEU A 130 4.25 -2.80 14.43
CA LEU A 130 3.58 -2.63 13.15
C LEU A 130 2.12 -3.08 13.18
N LEU A 131 1.84 -4.22 13.81
CA LEU A 131 0.49 -4.74 13.97
C LEU A 131 -0.39 -3.81 14.82
N ALA A 132 0.14 -3.30 15.93
CA ALA A 132 -0.57 -2.34 16.78
C ALA A 132 -0.88 -1.03 16.02
N CYS A 133 0.11 -0.48 15.31
CA CYS A 133 -0.08 0.72 14.48
C CYS A 133 -1.12 0.49 13.37
N SER A 134 -1.05 -0.64 12.67
CA SER A 134 -2.01 -0.98 11.61
C SER A 134 -3.43 -1.12 12.16
N LEU A 135 -3.58 -1.77 13.32
CA LEU A 135 -4.89 -1.92 13.95
C LEU A 135 -5.47 -0.57 14.37
N LEU A 136 -4.66 0.33 14.94
CA LEU A 136 -5.09 1.69 15.28
C LEU A 136 -5.51 2.48 14.04
N LEU A 137 -4.74 2.42 12.96
CA LEU A 137 -5.08 3.07 11.69
C LEU A 137 -6.37 2.50 11.09
N LEU A 138 -6.57 1.18 11.14
CA LEU A 138 -7.78 0.54 10.65
C LEU A 138 -9.00 0.92 11.50
N CYS A 139 -8.88 0.89 12.83
CA CYS A 139 -9.94 1.28 13.75
C CYS A 139 -10.34 2.75 13.57
N THR A 140 -9.36 3.65 13.45
CA THR A 140 -9.62 5.07 13.20
C THR A 140 -10.28 5.29 11.84
N CYS A 141 -9.80 4.63 10.77
CA CYS A 141 -10.41 4.66 9.45
C CYS A 141 -11.88 4.21 9.49
N LEU A 142 -12.17 3.09 10.16
CA LEU A 142 -13.54 2.59 10.29
C LEU A 142 -14.46 3.57 11.03
N ILE A 143 -13.99 4.16 12.14
CA ILE A 143 -14.75 5.17 12.88
C ILE A 143 -15.00 6.41 12.02
N LEU A 144 -13.99 6.87 11.27
CA LEU A 144 -14.12 8.00 10.36
C LEU A 144 -15.15 7.72 9.27
N ILE A 145 -15.14 6.53 8.66
CA ILE A 145 -16.13 6.14 7.65
C ILE A 145 -17.54 6.13 8.24
N VAL A 146 -17.74 5.55 9.42
CA VAL A 146 -19.05 5.53 10.08
C VAL A 146 -19.53 6.95 10.42
N LYS A 147 -18.63 7.81 10.92
CA LYS A 147 -18.94 9.21 11.21
C LYS A 147 -19.24 10.00 9.94
N LEU A 148 -18.50 9.78 8.86
CA LEU A 148 -18.76 10.41 7.57
C LEU A 148 -20.12 9.97 7.03
N LEU A 149 -20.42 8.67 7.04
CA LEU A 149 -21.71 8.16 6.57
C LEU A 149 -22.88 8.72 7.39
N ASN A 150 -22.77 8.71 8.73
CA ASN A 150 -23.80 9.24 9.62
C ASN A 150 -23.94 10.77 9.53
N SER A 151 -22.82 11.48 9.31
CA SER A 151 -22.81 12.93 9.07
C SER A 151 -23.44 13.28 7.72
N MET A 152 -23.21 12.49 6.68
CA MET A 152 -23.86 12.66 5.38
C MET A 152 -25.37 12.40 5.43
N LEU A 153 -25.81 11.44 6.25
CA LEU A 153 -27.23 11.12 6.44
C LEU A 153 -28.00 12.21 7.21
N LYS A 154 -27.33 12.99 8.07
CA LYS A 154 -27.94 14.09 8.86
C LYS A 154 -27.55 15.52 8.40
N GLY A 155 -26.64 15.67 7.45
CA GLY A 155 -26.00 16.94 7.08
C GLY A 155 -26.83 17.84 6.13
N GLN A 156 -26.22 18.96 5.71
CA GLN A 156 -26.82 20.05 4.90
C GLN A 156 -27.56 19.58 3.63
N VAL A 157 -27.23 18.40 3.10
CA VAL A 157 -27.89 17.81 1.94
C VAL A 157 -29.38 17.52 2.24
N ALA A 158 -29.71 17.05 3.45
CA ALA A 158 -31.10 16.83 3.86
C ALA A 158 -31.90 18.14 3.98
N VAL A 159 -31.24 19.24 4.39
CA VAL A 159 -31.86 20.58 4.47
C VAL A 159 -32.07 21.18 3.08
N VAL A 160 -31.13 20.98 2.14
CA VAL A 160 -31.28 21.40 0.74
C VAL A 160 -32.39 20.62 0.04
N ILE A 161 -32.48 19.30 0.28
CA ILE A 161 -33.61 18.47 -0.18
C ILE A 161 -34.93 18.97 0.38
N LYS A 162 -35.01 19.20 1.70
CA LYS A 162 -36.21 19.72 2.36
C LYS A 162 -36.56 21.11 1.84
N LYS A 163 -35.57 21.96 1.54
CA LYS A 163 -35.80 23.31 1.02
C LYS A 163 -36.31 23.31 -0.42
N ILE A 164 -35.74 22.48 -1.30
CA ILE A 164 -36.19 22.31 -2.70
C ILE A 164 -37.57 21.69 -2.76
N MET A 165 -37.84 20.68 -1.93
CA MET A 165 -39.12 19.97 -1.87
C MET A 165 -40.22 20.77 -1.17
N ASN A 166 -39.87 21.71 -0.27
CA ASN A 166 -40.81 22.60 0.42
C ASN A 166 -40.92 23.99 -0.24
N THR A 167 -40.20 24.24 -1.34
CA THR A 167 -40.49 25.34 -2.26
C THR A 167 -41.27 24.79 -3.44
N ASP A 168 -42.58 24.67 -3.28
CA ASP A 168 -43.48 24.74 -4.43
C ASP A 168 -43.25 26.10 -5.08
N PHE A 169 -42.64 26.12 -6.27
CA PHE A 169 -42.47 27.36 -7.02
C PHE A 169 -43.86 27.95 -7.30
N PRO A 170 -44.17 29.17 -6.80
CA PRO A 170 -45.44 29.79 -7.10
C PRO A 170 -45.56 30.06 -8.60
N PHE A 171 -46.80 30.11 -9.08
CA PHE A 171 -47.19 30.30 -10.48
C PHE A 171 -46.34 31.38 -11.19
N PRO A 172 -45.90 31.19 -12.47
CA PRO A 172 -46.42 30.25 -13.48
C PRO A 172 -45.59 28.98 -13.76
N PHE A 173 -44.47 28.73 -13.07
CA PHE A 173 -43.57 27.61 -13.40
C PHE A 173 -43.79 26.33 -12.55
N GLY A 174 -45.01 26.12 -12.05
CA GLY A 174 -45.36 24.95 -11.21
C GLY A 174 -45.33 23.60 -11.95
N TRP A 175 -45.37 23.57 -13.28
CA TRP A 175 -45.27 22.32 -14.07
C TRP A 175 -43.83 21.77 -14.15
N LEU A 176 -42.82 22.62 -13.97
CA LEU A 176 -41.41 22.24 -14.07
C LEU A 176 -40.93 21.47 -12.84
N THR A 177 -41.60 21.63 -11.69
CA THR A 177 -41.25 20.96 -10.43
C THR A 177 -41.35 19.44 -10.55
N GLY A 178 -42.35 18.93 -11.28
CA GLY A 178 -42.53 17.50 -11.53
C GLY A 178 -41.44 16.90 -12.41
N TYR A 179 -41.00 17.61 -13.46
CA TYR A 179 -39.90 17.16 -14.32
C TYR A 179 -38.55 17.21 -13.60
N ILE A 180 -38.31 18.24 -12.78
CA ILE A 180 -37.12 18.32 -11.94
C ILE A 180 -37.12 17.20 -10.90
N ALA A 181 -38.28 16.88 -10.30
CA ALA A 181 -38.40 15.76 -9.36
C ALA A 181 -38.11 14.40 -10.00
N ILE A 182 -38.56 14.17 -11.23
CA ILE A 182 -38.27 12.94 -11.99
C ILE A 182 -36.78 12.87 -12.38
N LEU A 183 -36.19 13.99 -12.83
CA LEU A 183 -34.77 14.09 -13.17
C LEU A 183 -33.86 13.86 -11.95
N VAL A 184 -34.29 14.31 -10.76
CA VAL A 184 -33.55 14.16 -9.49
C VAL A 184 -33.78 12.79 -8.85
N GLY A 185 -34.93 12.13 -9.11
CA GLY A 185 -35.26 10.81 -8.58
C GLY A 185 -34.76 9.62 -9.42
N ALA A 186 -34.45 9.85 -10.70
CA ALA A 186 -33.89 8.83 -11.60
C ALA A 186 -32.35 8.77 -11.58
N GLY A 187 -31.69 9.49 -10.66
CA GLY A 187 -30.23 9.60 -10.52
C GLY A 187 -29.70 9.16 -9.15
#